data_AF-A0A949V292-F1
#
_entry.id   AF-A0A949V292-F1
#
_cell.length_a   1.000
_cell.length_b   1.000
_cell.length_c   1.000
_cell.angle_alpha   90.00
_cell.angle_beta   90.00
_cell.angle_gamma   90.00
#
_symmetry.space_group_name_H-M   'P 1'
#
loop_
_entity.id
_entity.type
_entity.pdbx_description
1 polymer ?
#
loop_
_entity_poly.entity_id
_entity_poly.type
_entity_poly.pdbx_seq_one_letter_code
_entity_poly.pdbx_strand_id
1 'polypeptide(L)'
;MQTKAEVLTDHSELICSTSIERIVTGRDTALKQIEQLIQQLDSISQLTSEIGGGTAQDWAMKAGHRYDSWMTEKVDKALPAVTRNIDRSIWRDLMLKSGMMALMDAQARDQWHKNLEEGDLPAISEANILSTFEQLHLNKMDVFERGIINVFKGLSWDYKTNSPCSFGKKIIVNNLVTHNRWGFSLNWGWRRDQLADLERMLFLLDGKPIPDNRGDVTTRLMEHIRDNPSKDVYEDDFFSIRYFQKGTAHITFKRIDLTEKMNDIVAKHYPGMLAAR
;
A
#
# COMPACT_ATOMS: atom_id res chain seq x y z
N MET A 1 -5.96 -4.34 -34.71
CA MET A 1 -5.10 -4.81 -33.61
C MET A 1 -5.01 -3.67 -32.59
N GLN A 2 -5.73 -3.80 -31.48
CA GLN A 2 -5.72 -2.80 -30.40
C GLN A 2 -4.42 -2.98 -29.61
N THR A 3 -3.57 -1.97 -29.64
CA THR A 3 -2.39 -1.86 -28.79
C THR A 3 -2.87 -1.85 -27.34
N LYS A 4 -2.59 -2.93 -26.63
CA LYS A 4 -2.82 -3.06 -25.18
C LYS A 4 -2.11 -1.87 -24.54
N ALA A 5 -2.85 -1.01 -23.84
CA ALA A 5 -2.26 0.11 -23.12
C ALA A 5 -1.28 -0.47 -22.08
N GLU A 6 0.02 -0.39 -22.36
CA GLU A 6 1.04 -0.62 -21.35
C GLU A 6 0.86 0.49 -20.31
N VAL A 7 0.42 0.11 -19.11
CA VAL A 7 0.52 0.98 -17.94
C VAL A 7 2.01 1.13 -17.67
N LEU A 8 2.59 2.17 -18.28
CA LEU A 8 3.99 2.53 -18.16
C LEU A 8 4.21 3.13 -16.78
N THR A 9 4.82 2.35 -15.90
CA THR A 9 5.51 2.85 -14.72
C THR A 9 6.95 3.20 -15.15
N ASP A 10 7.13 4.30 -15.89
CA ASP A 10 8.44 4.78 -16.38
C ASP A 10 9.43 5.15 -15.25
N HIS A 11 9.02 5.01 -13.99
CA HIS A 11 9.85 5.21 -12.80
C HIS A 11 9.97 3.97 -11.89
N SER A 12 9.63 2.77 -12.39
CA SER A 12 10.05 1.54 -11.71
C SER A 12 11.55 1.35 -11.91
N GLU A 13 12.33 1.42 -10.84
CA GLU A 13 13.73 0.97 -10.89
C GLU A 13 13.71 -0.50 -11.27
N LEU A 14 14.22 -0.83 -12.45
CA LEU A 14 14.45 -2.21 -12.86
C LEU A 14 15.31 -2.87 -11.78
N ILE A 15 14.72 -3.80 -11.02
CA ILE A 15 15.47 -4.60 -10.05
C ILE A 15 16.41 -5.49 -10.86
N CYS A 16 17.67 -5.07 -10.95
CA CYS A 16 18.69 -5.81 -11.68
C CYS A 16 19.01 -7.14 -10.98
N SER A 17 19.25 -8.21 -11.74
CA SER A 17 19.62 -9.53 -11.16
C SER A 17 20.86 -9.44 -10.25
N THR A 18 21.84 -8.60 -10.60
CA THR A 18 23.01 -8.30 -9.74
C THR A 18 22.64 -7.68 -8.38
N SER A 19 21.51 -6.97 -8.30
CA SER A 19 20.97 -6.47 -7.04
C SER A 19 20.29 -7.58 -6.22
N ILE A 20 19.64 -8.54 -6.86
CA ILE A 20 18.97 -9.67 -6.18
C ILE A 20 20.02 -10.59 -5.57
N GLU A 21 21.06 -10.95 -6.32
CA GLU A 21 22.18 -11.75 -5.82
C GLU A 21 22.81 -11.08 -4.58
N ARG A 22 23.10 -9.77 -4.67
CA ARG A 22 23.64 -9.00 -3.54
C ARG A 22 22.73 -9.01 -2.31
N ILE A 23 21.41 -8.92 -2.50
CA ILE A 23 20.43 -8.98 -1.41
C ILE A 23 20.47 -10.35 -0.73
N VAL A 24 20.42 -11.44 -1.50
CA VAL A 24 20.44 -12.81 -0.99
C VAL A 24 21.75 -13.09 -0.26
N THR A 25 22.90 -12.85 -0.90
CA THR A 25 24.21 -13.06 -0.27
C THR A 25 24.41 -12.18 0.97
N GLY A 26 23.97 -10.93 0.92
CA GLY A 26 24.03 -10.01 2.05
C GLY A 26 23.18 -10.49 3.23
N ARG A 27 21.95 -10.94 2.97
CA ARG A 27 21.04 -11.52 3.96
C ARG A 27 21.63 -12.77 4.61
N ASP A 28 22.13 -13.71 3.83
CA ASP A 28 22.69 -14.96 4.35
C ASP A 28 23.97 -14.74 5.16
N THR A 29 24.82 -13.82 4.70
CA THR A 29 26.02 -13.41 5.44
C THR A 29 25.66 -12.77 6.78
N ALA A 30 24.65 -11.88 6.80
CA ALA A 30 24.19 -11.24 8.02
C ALA A 30 23.61 -12.24 9.01
N LEU A 31 22.78 -13.18 8.56
CA LEU A 31 22.20 -14.21 9.44
C LEU A 31 23.26 -15.11 10.05
N LYS A 32 24.28 -15.49 9.28
CA LYS A 32 25.42 -16.27 9.81
C LYS A 32 26.17 -15.51 10.91
N GLN A 33 26.38 -14.21 10.74
CA GLN A 33 27.02 -13.38 11.76
C GLN A 33 26.13 -13.20 13.00
N ILE A 34 24.82 -13.08 12.82
CA ILE A 34 23.86 -12.99 13.93
C ILE A 34 23.84 -14.31 14.72
N GLU A 35 23.82 -15.45 14.05
CA GLU A 35 23.89 -16.76 14.71
C GLU A 35 25.17 -16.88 15.56
N GLN A 36 26.32 -16.52 14.99
CA GLN A 36 27.60 -16.50 15.73
C GLN A 36 27.56 -15.58 16.94
N LEU A 37 26.96 -14.39 16.80
CA LEU A 37 26.82 -13.44 17.90
C LEU A 37 25.97 -14.02 19.04
N ILE A 38 24.85 -14.67 18.73
CA ILE A 38 23.97 -15.29 19.74
C ILE A 38 24.71 -16.43 20.46
N GLN A 39 25.44 -17.28 19.73
CA GLN A 39 26.24 -18.36 20.31
C GLN A 39 27.35 -17.84 21.22
N GLN A 40 28.02 -16.76 20.81
CA GLN A 40 29.05 -16.12 21.62
C GLN A 40 28.45 -15.51 22.89
N LEU A 41 27.30 -14.85 22.78
CA LEU A 41 26.62 -14.26 23.93
C LEU A 41 26.12 -15.32 24.93
N ASP A 42 25.66 -16.48 24.43
CA ASP A 42 25.32 -17.63 25.27
C ASP A 42 26.55 -18.17 26.00
N SER A 43 27.68 -18.32 25.30
CA SER A 43 28.95 -18.76 25.89
C SER A 43 29.44 -17.80 26.99
N ILE A 44 29.34 -16.48 26.77
CA ILE A 44 29.65 -15.47 27.78
C ILE A 44 28.69 -15.59 28.97
N SER A 45 27.40 -15.81 28.72
CA SER A 45 26.39 -15.98 29.77
C SER A 45 26.67 -17.20 30.66
N GLN A 46 27.19 -18.29 30.08
CA GLN A 46 27.62 -19.47 30.85
C GLN A 46 28.80 -19.11 31.78
N LEU A 47 29.85 -18.47 31.24
CA LEU A 47 31.01 -18.04 32.02
C LEU A 47 30.64 -17.06 33.15
N THR A 48 29.77 -16.08 32.88
CA THR A 48 29.34 -15.13 33.91
C THR A 48 28.45 -15.78 34.95
N SER A 49 27.57 -16.71 34.55
CA SER A 49 26.71 -17.43 35.49
C SER A 49 27.51 -18.34 36.43
N GLU A 50 28.58 -18.99 35.94
CA GLU A 50 29.45 -19.86 36.74
C GLU A 50 30.13 -19.12 37.90
N ILE A 51 30.45 -17.84 37.72
CA ILE A 51 31.04 -16.97 38.76
C ILE A 51 29.97 -16.19 39.57
N GLY A 52 28.69 -16.48 39.37
CA GLY A 52 27.57 -15.81 40.07
C GLY A 52 27.19 -14.43 39.50
N GLY A 53 27.67 -14.06 38.32
CA GLY A 53 27.39 -12.79 37.63
C GLY A 53 26.11 -12.77 36.79
N GLY A 54 25.33 -13.86 36.77
CA GLY A 54 24.09 -13.98 35.99
C GLY A 54 24.32 -14.15 34.48
N THR A 55 23.27 -13.94 33.70
CA THR A 55 23.24 -14.14 32.22
C THR A 55 23.10 -12.82 31.47
N ALA A 56 23.22 -12.84 30.13
CA ALA A 56 22.98 -11.66 29.30
C ALA A 56 21.62 -10.97 29.56
N GLN A 57 20.58 -11.70 29.99
CA GLN A 57 19.30 -11.09 30.37
C GLN A 57 19.40 -10.19 31.61
N ASP A 58 20.36 -10.48 32.49
CA ASP A 58 20.58 -9.75 33.74
C ASP A 58 21.43 -8.50 33.53
N TRP A 59 22.50 -8.60 32.73
CA TRP A 59 23.51 -7.53 32.59
C TRP A 59 23.49 -6.78 31.26
N ALA A 60 22.95 -7.35 30.17
CA ALA A 60 22.90 -6.64 28.88
C ALA A 60 21.70 -5.69 28.77
N MET A 61 20.66 -5.91 29.59
CA MET A 61 19.43 -5.11 29.58
C MET A 61 19.53 -3.93 30.55
N LYS A 62 19.11 -2.74 30.10
CA LYS A 62 19.06 -1.55 30.98
C LYS A 62 18.03 -1.77 32.10
N ALA A 63 18.37 -1.34 33.32
CA ALA A 63 17.47 -1.39 34.46
C ALA A 63 16.14 -0.66 34.16
N GLY A 64 15.01 -1.30 34.46
CA GLY A 64 13.67 -0.79 34.14
C GLY A 64 13.23 -0.93 32.68
N HIS A 65 14.11 -1.43 31.79
CA HIS A 65 13.87 -1.61 30.36
C HIS A 65 14.23 -3.04 29.90
N ARG A 66 13.73 -4.03 30.63
CA ARG A 66 13.79 -5.43 30.19
C ARG A 66 12.73 -5.62 29.11
N TYR A 67 13.09 -5.36 27.87
CA TYR A 67 12.33 -5.78 26.71
C TYR A 67 12.81 -7.16 26.29
N ASP A 68 11.90 -8.03 25.86
CA ASP A 68 12.27 -9.32 25.28
C ASP A 68 13.15 -9.08 24.04
N SER A 69 14.38 -9.59 24.08
CA SER A 69 15.35 -9.44 23.00
C SER A 69 15.68 -10.81 22.41
N TRP A 70 15.54 -10.93 21.08
CA TRP A 70 15.96 -12.14 20.36
C TRP A 70 17.45 -12.44 20.53
N MET A 71 18.28 -11.43 20.83
CA MET A 71 19.71 -11.64 21.03
C MET A 71 20.00 -12.40 22.34
N THR A 72 19.11 -12.34 23.32
CA THR A 72 19.26 -13.03 24.62
C THR A 72 18.50 -14.35 24.69
N GLU A 73 17.92 -14.79 23.57
CA GLU A 73 17.24 -16.07 23.43
C GLU A 73 18.19 -17.11 22.82
N LYS A 74 17.87 -18.39 22.95
CA LYS A 74 18.65 -19.46 22.33
C LYS A 74 18.54 -19.40 20.80
N VAL A 75 19.59 -19.87 20.11
CA VAL A 75 19.70 -19.84 18.64
C VAL A 75 18.49 -20.46 17.94
N ASP A 76 18.01 -21.60 18.43
CA ASP A 76 16.88 -22.35 17.87
C ASP A 76 15.56 -21.56 17.88
N LYS A 77 15.37 -20.70 18.87
CA LYS A 77 14.20 -19.82 18.98
C LYS A 77 14.42 -18.45 18.33
N ALA A 78 15.61 -17.88 18.49
CA ALA A 78 15.95 -16.54 18.00
C ALA A 78 16.08 -16.50 16.47
N LEU A 79 16.80 -17.45 15.88
CA LEU A 79 17.18 -17.39 14.48
C LEU A 79 15.97 -17.42 13.53
N PRO A 80 14.92 -18.25 13.76
CA PRO A 80 13.71 -18.21 12.94
C PRO A 80 12.98 -16.86 13.00
N ALA A 81 12.87 -16.26 14.20
CA ALA A 81 12.19 -14.98 14.39
C ALA A 81 12.96 -13.83 13.74
N VAL A 82 14.29 -13.77 13.94
CA VAL A 82 15.15 -12.76 13.32
C VAL A 82 15.14 -12.90 11.80
N THR A 83 15.22 -14.13 11.30
CA THR A 83 15.13 -14.44 9.87
C THR A 83 13.83 -13.90 9.28
N ARG A 84 12.68 -14.22 9.89
CA ARG A 84 11.38 -13.73 9.45
C ARG A 84 11.30 -12.19 9.40
N ASN A 85 11.86 -11.51 10.41
CA ASN A 85 11.84 -10.04 10.48
C ASN A 85 12.69 -9.38 9.38
N ILE A 86 13.87 -9.96 9.09
CA ILE A 86 14.74 -9.52 8.02
C ILE A 86 14.08 -9.77 6.66
N ASP A 87 13.59 -10.98 6.42
CA ASP A 87 12.96 -11.38 5.17
C ASP A 87 11.71 -10.53 4.87
N ARG A 88 10.88 -10.25 5.89
CA ARG A 88 9.76 -9.30 5.78
C ARG A 88 10.20 -7.91 5.34
N SER A 89 11.28 -7.40 5.93
CA SER A 89 11.81 -6.08 5.59
C SER A 89 12.35 -6.02 4.15
N ILE A 90 13.01 -7.09 3.71
CA ILE A 90 13.49 -7.25 2.33
C ILE A 90 12.31 -7.28 1.36
N TRP A 91 11.28 -8.09 1.62
CA TRP A 91 10.09 -8.15 0.76
C TRP A 91 9.37 -6.80 0.65
N ARG A 92 9.27 -6.07 1.76
CA ARG A 92 8.71 -4.71 1.76
C ARG A 92 9.50 -3.75 0.88
N ASP A 93 10.83 -3.77 0.98
CA ASP A 93 11.72 -2.92 0.18
C ASP A 93 11.67 -3.28 -1.31
N LEU A 94 11.71 -4.58 -1.63
CA LEU A 94 11.57 -5.08 -3.00
C LEU A 94 10.24 -4.63 -3.63
N MET A 95 9.12 -4.76 -2.91
CA MET A 95 7.81 -4.31 -3.39
C MET A 95 7.76 -2.80 -3.63
N LEU A 96 8.37 -2.01 -2.74
CA LEU A 96 8.45 -0.57 -2.90
C LEU A 96 9.24 -0.20 -4.17
N LYS A 97 10.44 -0.77 -4.34
CA LYS A 97 11.33 -0.50 -5.49
C LYS A 97 10.74 -0.94 -6.83
N SER A 98 9.97 -2.03 -6.83
CA SER A 98 9.31 -2.53 -8.03
C SER A 98 8.20 -1.61 -8.58
N GLY A 99 7.71 -0.67 -7.77
CA GLY A 99 6.54 0.15 -8.11
C GLY A 99 5.19 -0.59 -8.05
N MET A 100 5.17 -1.90 -7.75
CA MET A 100 3.93 -2.69 -7.69
C MET A 100 2.93 -2.17 -6.65
N MET A 101 3.43 -1.61 -5.53
CA MET A 101 2.59 -0.97 -4.51
C MET A 101 1.72 0.17 -5.07
N ALA A 102 2.19 0.85 -6.12
CA ALA A 102 1.51 1.96 -6.74
C ALA A 102 0.34 1.51 -7.64
N LEU A 103 0.35 0.26 -8.08
CA LEU A 103 -0.73 -0.32 -8.90
C LEU A 103 -1.88 -0.88 -8.05
N MET A 104 -1.65 -1.08 -6.76
CA MET A 104 -2.60 -1.69 -5.84
C MET A 104 -3.61 -0.67 -5.28
N ASP A 105 -4.86 -1.09 -5.13
CA ASP A 105 -5.86 -0.39 -4.33
C ASP A 105 -5.62 -0.60 -2.82
N ALA A 106 -6.39 0.09 -1.97
CA ALA A 106 -6.29 -0.04 -0.52
C ALA A 106 -6.48 -1.49 -0.02
N GLN A 107 -7.43 -2.24 -0.58
CA GLN A 107 -7.68 -3.63 -0.18
C GLN A 107 -6.50 -4.55 -0.52
N ALA A 108 -5.93 -4.42 -1.72
CA ALA A 108 -4.77 -5.18 -2.15
C ALA A 108 -3.53 -4.85 -1.30
N ARG A 109 -3.33 -3.58 -0.94
CA ARG A 109 -2.25 -3.16 -0.01
C ARG A 109 -2.46 -3.72 1.39
N ASP A 110 -3.67 -3.68 1.92
CA ASP A 110 -3.99 -4.25 3.23
C ASP A 110 -3.74 -5.76 3.26
N GLN A 111 -4.16 -6.48 2.21
CA GLN A 111 -3.91 -7.92 2.10
C GLN A 111 -2.41 -8.21 2.04
N TRP A 112 -1.65 -7.41 1.28
CA TRP A 112 -0.20 -7.55 1.21
C TRP A 112 0.45 -7.32 2.59
N HIS A 113 0.06 -6.28 3.32
CA HIS A 113 0.55 -6.03 4.67
C HIS A 113 0.21 -7.15 5.64
N LYS A 114 -1.02 -7.68 5.59
CA LYS A 114 -1.41 -8.85 6.39
C LYS A 114 -0.57 -10.08 6.06
N ASN A 115 -0.34 -10.35 4.77
CA ASN A 115 0.50 -11.47 4.35
C ASN A 115 1.96 -11.31 4.84
N LEU A 116 2.49 -10.09 4.86
CA LEU A 116 3.82 -9.79 5.43
C LEU A 116 3.88 -10.08 6.94
N GLU A 117 2.82 -9.72 7.67
CA GLU A 117 2.77 -9.88 9.12
C GLU A 117 2.49 -11.32 9.55
N GLU A 118 1.43 -11.91 8.99
CA GLU A 118 0.80 -13.15 9.44
C GLU A 118 1.01 -14.33 8.49
N GLY A 119 1.33 -14.06 7.22
CA GLY A 119 1.42 -15.08 6.17
C GLY A 119 2.78 -15.80 6.11
N ASP A 120 2.80 -16.88 5.33
CA ASP A 120 4.04 -17.53 4.90
C ASP A 120 4.63 -16.77 3.72
N LEU A 121 5.79 -16.15 3.96
CA LEU A 121 6.52 -15.45 2.92
C LEU A 121 7.40 -16.44 2.15
N PRO A 122 7.51 -16.32 0.81
CA PRO A 122 8.49 -17.09 0.08
C PRO A 122 9.89 -16.83 0.65
N ALA A 123 10.66 -17.90 0.84
CA ALA A 123 12.03 -17.77 1.33
C ALA A 123 12.82 -16.83 0.43
N ILE A 124 13.68 -15.99 1.02
CA ILE A 124 14.56 -15.10 0.26
C ILE A 124 15.58 -15.94 -0.52
N SER A 125 15.35 -16.05 -1.83
CA SER A 125 16.24 -16.67 -2.81
C SER A 125 16.04 -15.99 -4.15
N GLU A 126 17.04 -16.07 -5.03
CA GLU A 126 16.93 -15.46 -6.37
C GLU A 126 15.72 -16.02 -7.13
N ALA A 127 15.54 -17.34 -7.12
CA ALA A 127 14.43 -18.01 -7.79
C ALA A 127 13.05 -17.55 -7.26
N ASN A 128 12.89 -17.43 -5.94
CA ASN A 128 11.61 -17.03 -5.34
C ASN A 128 11.31 -15.55 -5.58
N ILE A 129 12.33 -14.69 -5.51
CA ILE A 129 12.21 -13.25 -5.82
C ILE A 129 11.79 -13.09 -7.28
N LEU A 130 12.54 -13.71 -8.21
CA LEU A 130 12.23 -13.65 -9.64
C LEU A 130 10.81 -14.17 -9.94
N SER A 131 10.46 -15.35 -9.43
CA SER A 131 9.13 -15.93 -9.65
C SER A 131 8.01 -15.05 -9.10
N THR A 132 8.19 -14.44 -7.93
CA THR A 132 7.19 -13.56 -7.34
C THR A 132 7.01 -12.30 -8.18
N PHE A 133 8.10 -11.66 -8.61
CA PHE A 133 8.02 -10.46 -9.44
C PHE A 133 7.53 -10.75 -10.87
N GLU A 134 7.83 -11.92 -11.43
CA GLU A 134 7.27 -12.37 -12.69
C GLU A 134 5.75 -12.52 -12.59
N GLN A 135 5.25 -13.18 -11.54
CA GLN A 135 3.81 -13.30 -11.28
C GLN A 135 3.14 -11.95 -11.07
N LEU A 136 3.76 -11.05 -10.29
CA LEU A 136 3.25 -9.70 -10.09
C LEU A 136 3.19 -8.93 -11.41
N HIS A 137 4.21 -9.04 -12.25
CA HIS A 137 4.24 -8.39 -13.54
C HIS A 137 3.18 -8.93 -14.51
N LEU A 138 3.01 -10.26 -14.58
CA LEU A 138 1.98 -10.90 -15.40
C LEU A 138 0.58 -10.45 -14.98
N ASN A 139 0.35 -10.30 -13.68
CA ASN A 139 -0.94 -9.92 -13.10
C ASN A 139 -1.11 -8.41 -12.91
N LYS A 140 -0.12 -7.58 -13.29
CA LYS A 140 -0.10 -6.14 -12.96
C LYS A 140 -1.33 -5.39 -13.48
N MET A 141 -1.79 -5.75 -14.68
CA MET A 141 -2.98 -5.17 -15.30
C MET A 141 -4.25 -5.59 -14.57
N ASP A 142 -4.33 -6.85 -14.12
CA ASP A 142 -5.49 -7.34 -13.39
C ASP A 142 -5.55 -6.75 -11.98
N VAL A 143 -4.41 -6.51 -11.33
CA VAL A 143 -4.34 -5.77 -10.06
C VAL A 143 -4.87 -4.34 -10.24
N PHE A 144 -4.39 -3.66 -11.27
CA PHE A 144 -4.82 -2.30 -11.60
C PHE A 144 -6.32 -2.23 -11.92
N GLU A 145 -6.82 -3.11 -12.81
CA GLU A 145 -8.23 -3.13 -13.19
C GLU A 145 -9.14 -3.44 -12.00
N ARG A 146 -8.75 -4.39 -11.12
CA ARG A 146 -9.49 -4.67 -9.89
C ARG A 146 -9.62 -3.45 -8.99
N GLY A 147 -8.60 -2.59 -8.94
CA GLY A 147 -8.66 -1.32 -8.22
C GLY A 147 -9.78 -0.40 -8.71
N ILE A 148 -9.90 -0.25 -10.03
CA ILE A 148 -11.00 0.52 -10.64
C ILE A 148 -12.37 -0.11 -10.31
N ILE A 149 -12.47 -1.44 -10.39
CA ILE A 149 -13.69 -2.16 -10.07
C ILE A 149 -14.06 -2.03 -8.58
N ASN A 150 -13.09 -2.03 -7.67
CA ASN A 150 -13.31 -1.87 -6.24
C ASN A 150 -13.80 -0.46 -5.91
N VAL A 151 -13.20 0.57 -6.52
CA VAL A 151 -13.67 1.95 -6.41
C VAL A 151 -15.10 2.08 -6.94
N PHE A 152 -15.40 1.45 -8.09
CA PHE A 152 -16.73 1.43 -8.69
C PHE A 152 -17.76 0.78 -7.74
N LYS A 153 -17.51 -0.44 -7.27
CA LYS A 153 -18.40 -1.17 -6.35
C LYS A 153 -18.69 -0.41 -5.06
N GLY A 154 -17.70 0.33 -4.57
CA GLY A 154 -17.82 1.12 -3.35
C GLY A 154 -18.67 2.39 -3.50
N LEU A 155 -19.18 2.74 -4.68
CA LEU A 155 -20.02 3.92 -4.86
C LEU A 155 -21.35 3.81 -4.09
N SER A 156 -21.92 4.96 -3.72
CA SER A 156 -23.26 5.04 -3.12
C SER A 156 -24.34 4.93 -4.19
N TRP A 157 -24.93 3.75 -4.36
CA TRP A 157 -25.87 3.44 -5.45
C TRP A 157 -27.28 4.02 -5.28
N ASP A 158 -27.58 4.60 -4.12
CA ASP A 158 -28.83 5.25 -3.79
C ASP A 158 -29.04 6.61 -4.51
N TYR A 159 -28.05 7.09 -5.27
CA TYR A 159 -28.10 8.36 -5.99
C TYR A 159 -28.33 8.19 -7.49
N LYS A 160 -29.26 8.99 -8.05
CA LYS A 160 -29.57 9.03 -9.49
C LYS A 160 -28.34 9.27 -10.39
N THR A 161 -27.34 10.02 -9.94
CA THR A 161 -26.12 10.30 -10.73
C THR A 161 -25.09 9.18 -10.68
N ASN A 162 -25.17 8.29 -9.69
CA ASN A 162 -24.30 7.12 -9.60
C ASN A 162 -24.97 5.98 -10.38
N SER A 163 -24.56 5.81 -11.63
CA SER A 163 -25.10 4.74 -12.48
C SER A 163 -24.49 3.39 -12.09
N PRO A 164 -25.30 2.35 -11.79
CA PRO A 164 -24.79 1.01 -11.43
C PRO A 164 -23.99 0.35 -12.56
N CYS A 165 -23.95 0.97 -13.75
CA CYS A 165 -23.29 0.43 -14.94
C CYS A 165 -22.03 1.22 -15.35
N SER A 166 -21.83 2.45 -14.85
CA SER A 166 -20.73 3.32 -15.31
C SER A 166 -20.43 4.47 -14.35
N PHE A 167 -19.19 4.94 -14.31
CA PHE A 167 -18.85 6.25 -13.80
C PHE A 167 -19.50 7.34 -14.68
N GLY A 168 -20.44 8.08 -14.12
CA GLY A 168 -20.98 9.28 -14.75
C GLY A 168 -20.02 10.47 -14.65
N LYS A 169 -20.39 11.62 -15.25
CA LYS A 169 -19.64 12.89 -15.13
C LYS A 169 -19.38 13.31 -13.68
N LYS A 170 -20.26 12.90 -12.78
CA LYS A 170 -20.21 13.23 -11.36
C LYS A 170 -20.66 12.03 -10.53
N ILE A 171 -19.91 11.74 -9.47
CA ILE A 171 -20.30 10.77 -8.44
C ILE A 171 -20.62 11.47 -7.13
N ILE A 172 -21.52 10.86 -6.35
CA ILE A 172 -21.86 11.30 -4.99
C ILE A 172 -21.33 10.27 -4.00
N VAL A 173 -20.58 10.75 -3.01
CA VAL A 173 -19.98 9.92 -1.95
C VAL A 173 -20.55 10.36 -0.61
N ASN A 174 -21.18 9.43 0.10
CA ASN A 174 -21.68 9.65 1.46
C ASN A 174 -20.56 9.53 2.49
N ASN A 175 -20.69 10.28 3.58
CA ASN A 175 -19.79 10.22 4.73
C ASN A 175 -18.32 10.47 4.37
N LEU A 176 -18.05 11.28 3.34
CA LEU A 176 -16.68 11.69 3.01
C LEU A 176 -16.20 12.78 3.96
N VAL A 177 -17.09 13.70 4.35
CA VAL A 177 -16.79 14.79 5.28
C VAL A 177 -17.73 14.75 6.49
N THR A 178 -17.36 15.46 7.54
CA THR A 178 -18.24 15.86 8.64
C THR A 178 -18.31 17.38 8.69
N HIS A 179 -19.40 17.89 9.26
CA HIS A 179 -19.57 19.32 9.54
C HIS A 179 -20.06 19.50 10.97
N ASN A 180 -19.35 20.29 11.77
CA ASN A 180 -19.74 20.63 13.13
C ASN A 180 -19.48 22.13 13.41
N ARG A 181 -19.57 22.55 14.68
CA ARG A 181 -19.34 23.95 15.08
C ARG A 181 -17.96 24.53 14.72
N TRP A 182 -16.99 23.66 14.43
CA TRP A 182 -15.63 24.00 14.00
C TRP A 182 -15.45 23.97 12.48
N GLY A 183 -16.53 23.78 11.73
CA GLY A 183 -16.53 23.73 10.26
C GLY A 183 -16.47 22.31 9.72
N PHE A 184 -16.02 22.20 8.46
CA PHE A 184 -15.85 20.93 7.77
C PHE A 184 -14.58 20.20 8.22
N SER A 185 -14.61 18.88 8.19
CA SER A 185 -13.40 18.05 8.26
C SER A 185 -13.56 16.78 7.41
N LEU A 186 -12.45 16.26 6.88
CA LEU A 186 -12.45 15.01 6.12
C LEU A 186 -12.57 13.83 7.09
N ASN A 187 -13.44 12.86 6.78
CA ASN A 187 -13.55 11.65 7.59
C ASN A 187 -12.36 10.71 7.34
N TRP A 188 -11.92 10.05 8.40
CA TRP A 188 -10.91 8.99 8.32
C TRP A 188 -11.56 7.64 8.02
N GLY A 189 -10.88 6.79 7.25
CA GLY A 189 -11.30 5.43 6.91
C GLY A 189 -11.60 5.23 5.42
N TRP A 190 -12.28 4.13 5.11
CA TRP A 190 -12.37 3.59 3.74
C TRP A 190 -12.88 4.55 2.66
N ARG A 191 -13.73 5.54 2.99
CA ARG A 191 -14.19 6.57 2.03
C ARG A 191 -13.07 7.49 1.56
N ARG A 192 -12.16 7.81 2.47
CA ARG A 192 -10.95 8.55 2.15
C ARG A 192 -10.04 7.70 1.27
N ASP A 193 -9.83 6.45 1.63
CA ASP A 193 -8.98 5.52 0.86
C ASP A 193 -9.53 5.33 -0.55
N GLN A 194 -10.86 5.24 -0.70
CA GLN A 194 -11.53 5.18 -1.99
C GLN A 194 -11.27 6.44 -2.85
N LEU A 195 -11.23 7.63 -2.25
CA LEU A 195 -10.91 8.87 -2.97
C LEU A 195 -9.44 8.90 -3.41
N ALA A 196 -8.51 8.47 -2.55
CA ALA A 196 -7.09 8.36 -2.90
C ALA A 196 -6.85 7.32 -4.01
N ASP A 197 -7.55 6.18 -3.94
CA ASP A 197 -7.48 5.15 -4.96
C ASP A 197 -8.03 5.65 -6.30
N LEU A 198 -9.17 6.37 -6.30
CA LEU A 198 -9.74 6.96 -7.51
C LEU A 198 -8.76 7.92 -8.19
N GLU A 199 -8.10 8.80 -7.43
CA GLU A 199 -7.06 9.67 -7.96
C GLU A 199 -5.90 8.87 -8.57
N ARG A 200 -5.39 7.87 -7.83
CA ARG A 200 -4.27 7.03 -8.28
C ARG A 200 -4.56 6.35 -9.61
N MET A 201 -5.77 5.82 -9.78
CA MET A 201 -6.19 5.21 -11.04
C MET A 201 -6.23 6.21 -12.19
N LEU A 202 -6.64 7.46 -11.94
CA LEU A 202 -6.61 8.52 -12.95
C LEU A 202 -5.17 8.89 -13.34
N PHE A 203 -4.24 9.01 -12.39
CA PHE A 203 -2.82 9.25 -12.70
C PHE A 203 -2.24 8.13 -13.59
N LEU A 204 -2.53 6.87 -13.25
CA LEU A 204 -2.07 5.72 -14.03
C LEU A 204 -2.65 5.71 -15.45
N LEU A 205 -3.94 6.03 -15.62
CA LEU A 205 -4.58 6.14 -16.94
C LEU A 205 -4.08 7.34 -17.76
N ASP A 206 -3.62 8.40 -17.09
CA ASP A 206 -3.01 9.59 -17.70
C ASP A 206 -1.51 9.40 -18.00
N GLY A 207 -0.92 8.26 -17.62
CA GLY A 207 0.51 7.98 -17.79
C GLY A 207 1.41 8.89 -16.93
N LYS A 208 0.87 9.46 -15.85
CA LYS A 208 1.61 10.35 -14.94
C LYS A 208 2.13 9.58 -13.72
N PRO A 209 3.26 10.02 -13.13
CA PRO A 209 3.72 9.48 -11.87
C PRO A 209 2.66 9.70 -10.79
N ILE A 210 2.43 8.68 -9.97
CA ILE A 210 1.55 8.80 -8.81
C ILE A 210 2.24 9.71 -7.79
N PRO A 211 1.55 10.75 -7.28
CA PRO A 211 2.10 11.60 -6.23
C PRO A 211 2.41 10.77 -4.98
N ASP A 212 3.48 11.11 -4.26
CA ASP A 212 3.76 10.52 -2.95
C ASP A 212 2.50 10.61 -2.06
N ASN A 213 2.30 9.64 -1.15
CA ASN A 213 1.12 9.59 -0.27
C ASN A 213 0.92 10.90 0.53
N ARG A 214 1.99 11.67 0.74
CA ARG A 214 1.95 13.01 1.39
C ARG A 214 1.33 14.10 0.53
N GLY A 215 1.10 13.85 -0.75
CA GLY A 215 0.60 14.80 -1.73
C GLY A 215 -0.66 14.34 -2.44
N ASP A 216 -1.34 13.29 -1.98
CA ASP A 216 -2.58 12.80 -2.59
C ASP A 216 -3.75 13.79 -2.42
N VAL A 217 -4.83 13.57 -3.18
CA VAL A 217 -6.04 14.41 -3.16
C VAL A 217 -6.64 14.51 -1.76
N THR A 218 -6.48 13.49 -0.91
CA THR A 218 -7.05 13.49 0.44
C THR A 218 -6.31 14.47 1.33
N THR A 219 -4.98 14.54 1.20
CA THR A 219 -4.13 15.50 1.89
C THR A 219 -4.41 16.90 1.40
N ARG A 220 -4.44 17.11 0.07
CA ARG A 220 -4.74 18.42 -0.52
C ARG A 220 -6.13 18.93 -0.17
N LEU A 221 -7.13 18.04 -0.16
CA LEU A 221 -8.51 18.37 0.25
C LEU A 221 -8.59 18.72 1.74
N MET A 222 -7.87 17.99 2.60
CA MET A 222 -7.82 18.28 4.04
C MET A 222 -7.19 19.64 4.33
N GLU A 223 -6.07 19.94 3.67
CA GLU A 223 -5.42 21.26 3.75
C GLU A 223 -6.33 22.36 3.23
N HIS A 224 -7.01 22.14 2.10
CA HIS A 224 -7.98 23.09 1.56
C HIS A 224 -9.10 23.41 2.55
N ILE A 225 -9.72 22.38 3.16
CA ILE A 225 -10.80 22.53 4.14
C ILE A 225 -10.31 23.32 5.35
N ARG A 226 -9.11 23.04 5.85
CA ARG A 226 -8.51 23.73 6.98
C ARG A 226 -8.25 25.20 6.67
N ASP A 227 -7.65 25.47 5.51
CA ASP A 227 -7.14 26.80 5.14
C ASP A 227 -8.24 27.69 4.53
N ASN A 228 -9.39 27.11 4.15
CA ASN A 228 -10.51 27.82 3.52
C ASN A 228 -11.87 27.47 4.19
N PRO A 229 -12.08 27.79 5.48
CA PRO A 229 -13.25 27.33 6.25
C PRO A 229 -14.61 27.85 5.73
N SER A 230 -14.61 28.93 4.92
CA SER A 230 -15.81 29.49 4.30
C SER A 230 -16.14 28.92 2.92
N LYS A 231 -15.26 28.08 2.35
CA LYS A 231 -15.47 27.46 1.04
C LYS A 231 -16.08 26.08 1.20
N ASP A 232 -16.87 25.69 0.21
CA ASP A 232 -17.51 24.38 0.10
C ASP A 232 -17.10 23.61 -1.17
N VAL A 233 -16.10 24.12 -1.91
CA VAL A 233 -15.62 23.56 -3.19
C VAL A 233 -14.10 23.58 -3.25
N TYR A 234 -13.53 22.40 -3.50
CA TYR A 234 -12.14 22.18 -3.86
C TYR A 234 -12.02 21.81 -5.34
N GLU A 235 -10.98 22.28 -6.03
CA GLU A 235 -10.70 21.90 -7.41
C GLU A 235 -9.21 21.62 -7.64
N ASP A 236 -8.92 20.62 -8.49
CA ASP A 236 -7.58 20.34 -9.03
C ASP A 236 -7.67 19.89 -10.50
N ASP A 237 -6.64 19.23 -11.02
CA ASP A 237 -6.57 18.78 -12.41
C ASP A 237 -7.60 17.70 -12.75
N PHE A 238 -7.97 16.85 -11.78
CA PHE A 238 -8.84 15.69 -12.00
C PHE A 238 -10.26 15.91 -11.48
N PHE A 239 -10.42 16.68 -10.40
CA PHE A 239 -11.69 16.78 -9.67
C PHE A 239 -12.14 18.21 -9.44
N SER A 240 -13.46 18.38 -9.40
CA SER A 240 -14.13 19.46 -8.65
C SER A 240 -15.00 18.80 -7.58
N ILE A 241 -14.66 19.02 -6.32
CA ILE A 241 -15.26 18.37 -5.14
C ILE A 241 -16.05 19.42 -4.36
N ARG A 242 -17.38 19.36 -4.45
CA ARG A 242 -18.28 20.14 -3.59
C ARG A 242 -18.71 19.31 -2.40
N TYR A 243 -18.55 19.81 -1.19
CA TYR A 243 -18.91 19.11 0.04
C TYR A 243 -20.06 19.80 0.80
N PHE A 244 -20.91 19.01 1.44
CA PHE A 244 -22.17 19.47 2.02
C PHE A 244 -22.28 19.10 3.50
N GLN A 245 -23.02 19.90 4.27
CA GLN A 245 -23.16 19.72 5.72
C GLN A 245 -23.76 18.36 6.14
N LYS A 246 -24.49 17.69 5.24
CA LYS A 246 -25.00 16.32 5.44
C LYS A 246 -23.88 15.26 5.44
N GLY A 247 -22.64 15.64 5.17
CA GLY A 247 -21.48 14.75 5.09
C GLY A 247 -21.24 14.16 3.70
N THR A 248 -22.03 14.58 2.70
CA THR A 248 -21.90 14.14 1.31
C THR A 248 -20.91 15.00 0.55
N ALA A 249 -20.24 14.40 -0.43
CA ALA A 249 -19.42 15.12 -1.40
C ALA A 249 -19.82 14.75 -2.82
N HIS A 250 -19.90 15.76 -3.67
CA HIS A 250 -20.12 15.64 -5.10
C HIS A 250 -18.79 15.81 -5.81
N ILE A 251 -18.29 14.72 -6.39
CA ILE A 251 -17.01 14.69 -7.09
C ILE A 251 -17.31 14.70 -8.58
N THR A 252 -16.96 15.79 -9.25
CA THR A 252 -17.09 15.94 -10.70
C THR A 252 -15.75 15.65 -11.36
N PHE A 253 -15.73 14.73 -12.32
CA PHE A 253 -14.53 14.43 -13.10
C PHE A 253 -14.28 15.53 -14.15
N LYS A 254 -13.06 16.06 -14.19
CA LYS A 254 -12.63 17.07 -15.16
C LYS A 254 -12.03 16.46 -16.43
N ARG A 255 -11.44 15.26 -16.32
CA ARG A 255 -10.84 14.50 -17.42
C ARG A 255 -11.76 13.39 -17.91
N ILE A 256 -12.68 13.76 -18.80
CA ILE A 256 -13.71 12.84 -19.32
C ILE A 256 -13.09 11.66 -20.08
N ASP A 257 -11.98 11.89 -20.77
CA ASP A 257 -11.20 10.89 -21.49
C ASP A 257 -10.70 9.76 -20.56
N LEU A 258 -10.29 10.10 -19.34
CA LEU A 258 -9.88 9.10 -18.34
C LEU A 258 -11.08 8.40 -17.70
N THR A 259 -12.20 9.10 -17.51
CA THR A 259 -13.46 8.50 -17.08
C THR A 259 -13.98 7.47 -18.08
N GLU A 260 -13.86 7.74 -19.38
CA GLU A 260 -14.20 6.77 -20.44
C GLU A 260 -13.31 5.53 -20.36
N LYS A 261 -11.99 5.68 -20.19
CA LYS A 261 -11.09 4.54 -19.98
C LYS A 261 -11.45 3.69 -18.75
N MET A 262 -11.83 4.31 -17.63
CA MET A 262 -12.33 3.57 -16.47
C MET A 262 -13.61 2.79 -16.80
N ASN A 263 -14.51 3.39 -17.58
CA ASN A 263 -15.75 2.74 -18.01
C ASN A 263 -15.50 1.58 -18.98
N ASP A 264 -14.50 1.66 -19.85
CA ASP A 264 -14.09 0.53 -20.71
C ASP A 264 -13.63 -0.67 -19.86
N ILE A 265 -12.94 -0.41 -18.75
CA ILE A 265 -12.55 -1.45 -17.78
C ILE A 265 -13.77 -2.02 -17.06
N VAL A 266 -14.71 -1.18 -16.61
CA VAL A 266 -15.98 -1.65 -16.03
C VAL A 266 -16.75 -2.52 -17.03
N ALA A 267 -16.81 -2.12 -18.30
CA ALA A 267 -17.46 -2.86 -19.39
C ALA A 267 -16.85 -4.26 -19.58
N LYS A 268 -15.52 -4.32 -19.55
CA LYS A 268 -14.75 -5.56 -19.72
C LYS A 268 -15.06 -6.57 -18.62
N HIS A 269 -15.20 -6.12 -17.37
CA HIS A 269 -15.51 -6.99 -16.21
C HIS A 269 -16.99 -7.32 -16.07
N TYR A 270 -17.87 -6.49 -16.61
CA TYR A 270 -19.33 -6.65 -16.55
C TYR A 270 -19.98 -6.59 -17.95
N PRO A 271 -19.71 -7.58 -18.82
CA PRO A 271 -20.28 -7.60 -20.16
C PRO A 271 -21.81 -7.66 -20.09
N GLY A 272 -22.47 -6.64 -20.64
CA GLY A 272 -23.94 -6.51 -20.66
C GLY A 272 -24.54 -5.51 -19.67
N MET A 273 -23.77 -4.97 -18.70
CA MET A 273 -24.26 -3.88 -17.84
C MET A 273 -24.35 -2.54 -18.57
N LEU A 274 -23.44 -2.28 -19.51
CA LEU A 274 -23.56 -1.17 -20.45
C LEU A 274 -24.53 -1.56 -21.58
N ALA A 275 -25.78 -1.89 -21.26
CA ALA A 275 -26.80 -2.10 -22.27
C ALA A 275 -27.07 -0.78 -23.00
N ALA A 276 -26.61 -0.73 -24.26
CA ALA A 276 -26.85 0.27 -25.32
C ALA A 276 -26.61 1.74 -24.94
N ARG A 277 -25.52 2.32 -25.48
CA ARG A 277 -25.43 3.78 -25.70
C ARG A 277 -26.59 4.27 -26.56
#